data_AF-A0AAU9UDG3-F1
#
_entry.id   AF-A0AAU9UDG3-F1
#
_cell.length_a   1.000
_cell.length_b   1.000
_cell.length_c   1.000
_cell.angle_alpha   90.00
_cell.angle_beta   90.00
_cell.angle_gamma   90.00
#
_symmetry.space_group_name_H-M   'P 1'
#
loop_
_entity.id
_entity.type
_entity.pdbx_description
1 polymer ?
#
loop_
_entity_poly.entity_id
_entity_poly.type
_entity_poly.pdbx_seq_one_letter_code
_entity_poly.pdbx_strand_id
1 'polypeptide(L)'
;MNQRAEGNLDVSKIIKPVTLTPTRGTKFRKAISSANQDQIKKDTPSEALAIFVEGDFSRKQWEIIHAANKSIYPCYFLIKKAKTECYPSEEAIRVTETCAVQDLHNHTCLRLCKYLEEVIETCSEEEKVNLKLIVKWGFRGVDVQVGIPRKQNKPFCSETLKLLIPDVRRSSIETSEGEEDVDNDTDLDY
;
A
#
# COMPACT_ATOMS: atom_id res chain seq x y z
N MET A 1 38.96 37.81 24.76
CA MET A 1 39.27 36.49 24.20
C MET A 1 39.78 36.66 22.78
N ASN A 2 40.96 36.12 22.48
CA ASN A 2 41.58 36.24 21.16
C ASN A 2 41.41 34.90 20.44
N GLN A 3 40.36 34.80 19.63
CA GLN A 3 40.00 33.57 18.91
C GLN A 3 41.11 33.05 17.98
N ARG A 4 42.06 33.90 17.56
CA ARG A 4 43.21 33.47 16.77
C ARG A 4 44.30 32.81 17.62
N ALA A 5 44.52 33.30 18.84
CA ALA A 5 45.47 32.71 19.79
C ALA A 5 44.96 31.36 20.32
N GLU A 6 43.64 31.19 20.35
CA GLU A 6 42.96 29.94 20.72
C GLU A 6 42.87 28.93 19.55
N GLY A 7 43.42 29.24 18.37
CA GLY A 7 43.41 28.35 17.20
C GLY A 7 42.10 28.34 16.38
N ASN A 8 41.08 29.06 16.80
CA ASN A 8 39.76 29.14 16.16
C ASN A 8 39.77 30.12 14.97
N LEU A 9 40.50 29.78 13.91
CA LEU A 9 40.69 30.64 12.74
C LEU A 9 39.37 31.01 12.05
N ASP A 10 38.45 30.07 11.90
CA ASP A 10 37.18 30.30 11.20
C ASP A 10 36.22 31.16 12.01
N VAL A 11 36.17 30.99 13.32
CA VAL A 11 35.43 31.89 14.21
C VAL A 11 35.98 33.31 14.11
N SER A 12 37.31 33.47 14.05
CA SER A 12 37.93 34.79 13.88
C SER A 12 37.57 35.48 12.56
N LYS A 13 37.34 34.70 11.49
CA LYS A 13 36.90 35.21 10.18
C LYS A 13 35.43 35.64 10.22
N ILE A 14 34.60 35.01 11.05
CA ILE A 14 33.17 35.32 11.19
C ILE A 14 32.94 36.52 12.12
N ILE A 15 33.72 36.65 13.20
CA ILE A 15 33.56 37.76 14.16
C ILE A 15 33.80 39.11 13.50
N LYS A 16 34.87 39.23 12.70
CA LYS A 16 35.23 40.49 12.00
C LYS A 16 34.05 41.12 11.25
N PRO A 17 33.38 40.45 10.30
CA PRO A 17 32.25 41.01 9.57
C PRO A 17 31.00 41.21 10.43
N VAL A 18 30.82 40.45 11.51
CA VAL A 18 29.70 40.62 12.45
C VAL A 18 29.84 41.92 13.25
N THR A 19 31.06 42.29 13.63
CA THR A 19 31.35 43.48 14.45
C THR A 19 31.42 44.80 13.67
N LEU A 20 31.45 44.77 12.33
CA LEU A 20 31.58 45.98 11.50
C LEU A 20 30.39 46.95 11.63
N THR A 21 29.19 46.45 11.92
CA THR A 21 27.99 47.28 12.00
C THR A 21 26.97 46.63 12.94
N PRO A 22 26.30 47.38 13.84
CA PRO A 22 25.34 46.81 14.79
C PRO A 22 24.17 46.06 14.12
N THR A 23 23.82 46.43 12.88
CA THR A 23 22.77 45.77 12.08
C THR A 23 23.23 44.47 11.41
N ARG A 24 24.54 44.19 11.29
CA ARG A 24 25.00 42.91 10.72
C ARG A 24 24.79 41.77 11.70
N GLY A 25 25.10 41.95 12.99
CA GLY A 25 24.85 40.92 14.01
C GLY A 25 23.38 40.47 14.05
N THR A 26 22.42 41.39 13.87
CA THR A 26 21.00 41.03 13.80
C THR A 26 20.63 40.28 12.54
N LYS A 27 21.24 40.60 11.37
CA LYS A 27 21.05 39.85 10.12
C LYS A 27 21.60 38.42 10.21
N PHE A 28 22.82 38.25 10.74
CA PHE A 28 23.41 36.93 10.96
C PHE A 28 22.57 36.09 11.90
N ARG A 29 22.10 36.68 13.02
CA ARG A 29 21.18 36.00 13.94
C ARG A 29 19.90 35.55 13.25
N LYS A 30 19.25 36.44 12.48
CA LYS A 30 18.04 36.11 11.73
C LYS A 30 18.28 34.99 10.71
N ALA A 31 19.38 35.04 9.97
CA ALA A 31 19.74 34.02 8.98
C ALA A 31 19.99 32.65 9.64
N ILE A 32 20.69 32.61 10.78
CA ILE A 32 20.92 31.38 11.54
C ILE A 32 19.61 30.87 12.14
N SER A 33 18.78 31.73 12.72
CA SER A 33 17.47 31.34 13.25
C SER A 33 16.52 30.85 12.16
N SER A 34 16.57 31.42 10.96
CA SER A 34 15.77 30.93 9.82
C SER A 34 16.34 29.65 9.21
N ALA A 35 17.65 29.44 9.25
CA ALA A 35 18.29 28.22 8.77
C ALA A 35 18.07 27.04 9.74
N ASN A 36 18.04 27.33 11.05
CA ASN A 36 17.78 26.37 12.12
C ASN A 36 16.29 26.20 12.44
N GLN A 37 15.39 26.87 11.71
CA GLN A 37 14.01 26.43 11.68
C GLN A 37 14.00 25.13 10.86
N ASP A 38 14.26 24.02 11.55
CA ASP A 38 13.95 22.69 11.05
C ASP A 38 12.49 22.73 10.63
N GLN A 39 12.25 22.85 9.33
CA GLN A 39 10.91 22.79 8.79
C GLN A 39 10.44 21.38 9.12
N ILE A 40 9.59 21.26 10.14
CA ILE A 40 8.94 20.00 10.48
C ILE A 40 8.28 19.52 9.19
N LYS A 41 8.90 18.52 8.55
CA LYS A 41 8.42 17.98 7.30
C LYS A 41 7.10 17.31 7.61
N LYS A 42 6.04 17.80 6.98
CA LYS A 42 4.74 17.18 7.07
C LYS A 42 4.80 15.82 6.38
N ASP A 43 4.27 14.79 7.02
CA ASP A 43 4.22 13.45 6.45
C ASP A 43 3.42 13.48 5.15
N THR A 44 3.91 12.75 4.16
CA THR A 44 3.17 12.56 2.92
C THR A 44 1.90 11.75 3.21
N PRO A 45 0.84 11.88 2.39
CA PRO A 45 -0.38 11.11 2.59
C PRO A 45 -0.16 9.59 2.62
N SER A 46 0.84 9.09 1.87
CA SER A 46 1.19 7.67 1.82
C SER A 46 1.94 7.19 3.07
N GLU A 47 2.90 7.97 3.59
CA GLU A 47 3.57 7.68 4.86
C GLU A 47 2.56 7.70 6.02
N ALA A 48 1.71 8.72 6.06
CA ALA A 48 0.66 8.81 7.08
C ALA A 48 -0.35 7.66 6.99
N LEU A 49 -0.64 7.16 5.78
CA LEU A 49 -1.47 5.97 5.60
C LEU A 49 -0.79 4.71 6.13
N ALA A 50 0.53 4.55 5.95
CA ALA A 50 1.27 3.43 6.53
C ALA A 50 1.16 3.45 8.06
N ILE A 51 1.43 4.59 8.69
CA ILE A 51 1.27 4.78 10.15
C ILE A 51 -0.17 4.49 10.60
N PHE A 52 -1.16 4.95 9.82
CA PHE A 52 -2.57 4.71 10.12
C PHE A 52 -2.93 3.23 10.15
N VAL A 53 -2.40 2.44 9.21
CA VAL A 53 -2.65 1.00 9.09
C VAL A 53 -1.84 0.20 10.12
N GLU A 54 -0.55 0.51 10.29
CA GLU A 54 0.32 -0.17 11.25
C GLU A 54 -0.11 0.06 12.70
N GLY A 55 -0.63 1.26 13.01
CA GLY A 55 -1.13 1.60 14.34
C GLY A 55 -2.57 1.13 14.61
N ASP A 56 -3.22 0.45 13.66
CA ASP A 56 -4.63 0.04 13.73
C ASP A 56 -5.56 1.18 14.20
N PHE A 57 -5.28 2.41 13.75
CA PHE A 57 -6.01 3.57 14.24
C PHE A 57 -7.42 3.62 13.67
N SER A 58 -8.38 3.90 14.54
CA SER A 58 -9.70 4.37 14.10
C SER A 58 -9.61 5.81 13.61
N ARG A 59 -10.60 6.22 12.80
CA ARG A 59 -10.72 7.61 12.33
C ARG A 59 -10.70 8.62 13.48
N LYS A 60 -11.40 8.33 14.60
CA LYS A 60 -11.46 9.23 15.76
C LYS A 60 -10.10 9.40 16.42
N GLN A 61 -9.35 8.31 16.58
CA GLN A 61 -7.99 8.36 17.13
C GLN A 61 -7.06 9.18 16.23
N TRP A 62 -7.16 8.99 14.91
CA TRP A 62 -6.38 9.79 13.97
C TRP A 62 -6.70 11.29 14.04
N GLU A 63 -7.97 11.65 14.14
CA GLU A 63 -8.39 13.06 14.28
C GLU A 63 -7.84 13.69 15.57
N ILE A 64 -7.74 12.93 16.67
CA ILE A 64 -7.10 13.38 17.92
C ILE A 64 -5.59 13.59 17.72
N ILE A 65 -4.89 12.63 17.09
CA ILE A 65 -3.45 12.72 16.81
C ILE A 65 -3.14 13.91 15.92
N HIS A 66 -3.93 14.11 14.85
CA HIS A 66 -3.81 15.27 13.96
C HIS A 66 -4.07 16.59 14.69
N ALA A 67 -5.08 16.64 15.58
CA ALA A 67 -5.37 17.83 16.37
C ALA A 67 -4.23 18.20 17.32
N ALA A 68 -3.54 17.20 17.89
CA ALA A 68 -2.36 17.40 18.73
C ALA A 68 -1.15 17.92 17.93
N ASN A 69 -0.93 17.41 16.71
CA ASN A 69 0.25 17.74 15.90
C ASN A 69 -0.11 18.03 14.43
N LYS A 70 -0.71 19.20 14.18
CA LYS A 70 -1.17 19.61 12.83
C LYS A 70 -0.05 19.83 11.81
N SER A 71 1.17 20.13 12.27
CA SER A 71 2.34 20.37 11.42
C SER A 71 2.91 19.07 10.83
N ILE A 72 2.80 17.96 11.55
CA ILE A 72 3.35 16.66 11.18
C ILE A 72 2.33 15.86 10.39
N TYR A 73 1.15 15.62 10.97
CA TYR A 73 0.20 14.67 10.40
C TYR A 73 -0.78 15.33 9.44
N PRO A 74 -1.04 14.75 8.26
CA PRO A 74 -2.10 15.22 7.37
C PRO A 74 -3.49 14.96 7.93
N CYS A 75 -4.46 15.73 7.45
CA CYS A 75 -5.86 15.51 7.81
C CYS A 75 -6.37 14.18 7.23
N TYR A 76 -7.38 13.60 7.87
CA TYR A 76 -7.93 12.31 7.48
C TYR A 76 -8.44 12.28 6.02
N PHE A 77 -8.87 13.42 5.48
CA PHE A 77 -9.29 13.52 4.07
C PHE A 77 -8.17 13.11 3.10
N LEU A 78 -6.93 13.51 3.35
CA LEU A 78 -5.78 13.15 2.52
C LEU A 78 -5.46 11.66 2.61
N ILE A 79 -5.57 11.08 3.80
CA ILE A 79 -5.40 9.64 4.01
C ILE A 79 -6.50 8.87 3.29
N LYS A 80 -7.76 9.33 3.37
CA LYS A 80 -8.87 8.73 2.63
C LYS A 80 -8.59 8.73 1.13
N LYS A 81 -8.06 9.82 0.59
CA LYS A 81 -7.65 9.90 -0.82
C LYS A 81 -6.54 8.90 -1.15
N ALA A 82 -5.50 8.83 -0.32
CA ALA A 82 -4.43 7.84 -0.48
C ALA A 82 -4.96 6.39 -0.40
N LYS A 83 -5.93 6.10 0.47
CA LYS A 83 -6.61 4.79 0.52
C LYS A 83 -7.34 4.50 -0.78
N THR A 84 -8.10 5.46 -1.31
CA THR A 84 -8.83 5.26 -2.58
C THR A 84 -7.89 4.99 -3.75
N GLU A 85 -6.71 5.61 -3.77
CA GLU A 85 -5.66 5.36 -4.77
C GLU A 85 -4.98 3.98 -4.63
N CYS A 86 -5.26 3.23 -3.57
CA CYS A 86 -4.80 1.85 -3.39
C CYS A 86 -5.81 0.81 -3.90
N TYR A 87 -7.05 1.20 -4.20
CA TYR A 87 -8.07 0.30 -4.73
C TYR A 87 -8.11 0.36 -6.25
N PRO A 88 -8.38 -0.77 -6.93
CA PRO A 88 -8.65 -0.78 -8.36
C PRO A 88 -9.88 0.07 -8.70
N SER A 89 -10.04 0.43 -9.99
CA SER A 89 -11.19 1.20 -10.45
C SER A 89 -12.50 0.50 -10.10
N GLU A 90 -13.57 1.26 -9.87
CA GLU A 90 -14.87 0.70 -9.50
C GLU A 90 -15.42 -0.29 -10.55
N GLU A 91 -15.06 -0.08 -11.82
CA GLU A 91 -15.39 -0.98 -12.93
C GLU A 91 -14.68 -2.34 -12.83
N ALA A 92 -13.45 -2.36 -12.30
CA ALA A 92 -12.64 -3.56 -12.08
C ALA A 92 -13.03 -4.33 -10.81
N ILE A 93 -13.86 -3.77 -9.93
CA ILE A 93 -14.36 -4.43 -8.70
C ILE A 93 -15.59 -5.31 -9.01
N ARG A 94 -15.84 -5.63 -10.28
CA ARG A 94 -16.88 -6.60 -10.65
C ARG A 94 -16.34 -8.02 -10.54
N VAL A 95 -16.75 -8.72 -9.50
CA VAL A 95 -16.47 -10.15 -9.31
C VAL A 95 -17.26 -10.95 -10.34
N THR A 96 -16.63 -11.19 -11.49
CA THR A 96 -17.03 -12.22 -12.45
C THR A 96 -16.06 -13.40 -12.29
N GLU A 97 -16.48 -14.60 -12.69
CA GLU A 97 -15.72 -15.84 -12.46
C GLU A 97 -14.30 -15.82 -13.05
N THR A 98 -14.05 -14.99 -14.06
CA THR A 98 -12.76 -14.97 -14.80
C THR A 98 -12.07 -13.60 -14.84
N CYS A 99 -12.77 -12.47 -14.72
CA CYS A 99 -12.16 -11.15 -15.02
C CYS A 99 -11.55 -10.41 -13.82
N ALA A 100 -11.89 -10.75 -12.57
CA ALA A 100 -11.43 -9.98 -11.41
C ALA A 100 -9.91 -10.06 -11.14
N VAL A 101 -9.22 -11.07 -11.68
CA VAL A 101 -7.82 -11.36 -11.36
C VAL A 101 -6.85 -10.51 -12.20
N GLN A 102 -7.15 -10.24 -13.47
CA GLN A 102 -6.25 -9.49 -14.35
C GLN A 102 -6.13 -8.03 -13.92
N ASP A 103 -7.24 -7.38 -13.59
CA ASP A 103 -7.23 -5.98 -13.15
C ASP A 103 -6.53 -5.81 -11.80
N LEU A 104 -6.65 -6.80 -10.91
CA LEU A 104 -5.92 -6.83 -9.65
C LEU A 104 -4.40 -6.89 -9.87
N HIS A 105 -3.95 -7.76 -10.78
CA HIS A 105 -2.53 -7.86 -11.14
C HIS A 105 -2.03 -6.57 -11.80
N ASN A 106 -2.77 -6.02 -12.77
CA ASN A 106 -2.43 -4.76 -13.43
C ASN A 106 -2.30 -3.61 -12.42
N HIS A 107 -3.26 -3.49 -11.50
CA HIS A 107 -3.22 -2.48 -10.45
C HIS A 107 -2.01 -2.69 -9.52
N THR A 108 -1.71 -3.94 -9.16
CA THR A 108 -0.55 -4.27 -8.32
C THR A 108 0.76 -3.92 -9.02
N CYS A 109 0.90 -4.24 -10.32
CA CYS A 109 2.04 -3.81 -11.14
C CYS A 109 2.20 -2.29 -11.12
N LEU A 110 1.13 -1.53 -11.39
CA LEU A 110 1.19 -0.07 -11.40
C LEU A 110 1.63 0.51 -10.06
N ARG A 111 1.16 -0.07 -8.95
CA ARG A 111 1.55 0.34 -7.60
C ARG A 111 3.02 0.01 -7.30
N LEU A 112 3.50 -1.16 -7.71
CA LEU A 112 4.90 -1.53 -7.58
C LEU A 112 5.80 -0.62 -8.41
N CYS A 113 5.42 -0.29 -9.65
CA CYS A 113 6.19 0.63 -10.48
C CYS A 113 6.31 2.03 -9.86
N LYS A 114 5.25 2.55 -9.25
CA LYS A 114 5.29 3.82 -8.52
C LYS A 114 6.16 3.76 -7.28
N TYR A 115 6.10 2.67 -6.54
CA TYR A 115 6.90 2.51 -5.31
C TYR A 115 8.39 2.32 -5.60
N LEU A 116 8.70 1.61 -6.68
CA LEU A 116 10.07 1.31 -7.11
C LEU A 116 10.56 2.27 -8.21
N GLU A 117 9.93 3.44 -8.37
CA GLU A 117 10.22 4.38 -9.46
C GLU A 117 11.72 4.71 -9.52
N GLU A 118 12.32 5.07 -8.38
CA GLU A 118 13.76 5.35 -8.26
C GLU A 118 14.63 4.16 -8.68
N VAL A 119 14.22 2.93 -8.38
CA VAL A 119 14.97 1.71 -8.76
C VAL A 119 14.80 1.43 -10.25
N ILE A 120 13.59 1.58 -10.77
CA ILE A 120 13.28 1.36 -12.19
C ILE A 120 14.01 2.38 -13.07
N GLU A 121 14.17 3.63 -12.60
CA GLU A 121 14.95 4.66 -13.28
C GLU A 121 16.43 4.29 -13.44
N THR A 122 16.99 3.48 -12.52
CA THR A 122 18.39 3.01 -12.63
C THR A 122 18.58 1.88 -13.63
N CYS A 123 17.50 1.20 -14.05
CA CYS A 123 17.56 0.12 -15.04
C CYS A 123 17.74 0.65 -16.47
N SER A 124 18.40 -0.14 -17.31
CA SER A 124 18.50 0.13 -18.75
C SER A 124 17.16 -0.06 -19.46
N GLU A 125 17.02 0.54 -20.64
CA GLU A 125 15.78 0.41 -21.44
C GLU A 125 15.49 -1.03 -21.84
N GLU A 126 16.53 -1.84 -22.09
CA GLU A 126 16.38 -3.27 -22.42
C GLU A 126 15.83 -4.07 -21.23
N GLU A 127 16.25 -3.75 -20.01
CA GLU A 127 15.76 -4.39 -18.79
C GLU A 127 14.30 -4.00 -18.51
N LYS A 128 13.95 -2.72 -18.73
CA LYS A 128 12.57 -2.23 -18.55
C LYS A 128 11.57 -2.96 -19.45
N VAL A 129 11.94 -3.24 -20.70
CA VAL A 129 11.09 -3.98 -21.66
C VAL A 129 10.92 -5.45 -21.25
N ASN A 130 11.89 -6.02 -20.54
CA ASN A 130 11.92 -7.44 -20.17
C ASN A 130 11.49 -7.73 -18.72
N LEU A 131 10.89 -6.76 -18.03
CA LEU A 131 10.39 -6.94 -16.66
C LEU A 131 9.31 -8.02 -16.60
N LYS A 132 9.49 -8.98 -15.68
CA LYS A 132 8.53 -10.07 -15.43
C LYS A 132 8.09 -10.04 -13.98
N LEU A 133 6.80 -9.89 -13.75
CA LEU A 133 6.21 -10.05 -12.42
C LEU A 133 5.94 -11.54 -12.15
N ILE A 134 6.65 -12.10 -11.16
CA ILE A 134 6.41 -13.47 -10.70
C ILE A 134 5.50 -13.39 -9.47
N VAL A 135 4.27 -13.92 -9.59
CA VAL A 135 3.26 -13.91 -8.53
C VAL A 135 3.04 -15.31 -7.97
N LYS A 136 2.86 -15.40 -6.65
CA LYS A 136 2.39 -16.62 -5.97
C LYS A 136 0.99 -16.35 -5.43
N TRP A 137 0.06 -17.26 -5.67
CA TRP A 137 -1.31 -17.19 -5.16
C TRP A 137 -1.69 -18.49 -4.45
N GLY A 138 -2.72 -18.44 -3.60
CA GLY A 138 -3.23 -19.59 -2.87
C GLY A 138 -4.47 -19.23 -2.06
N PHE A 139 -5.26 -20.24 -1.70
CA PHE A 139 -6.47 -20.10 -0.87
C PHE A 139 -6.26 -20.85 0.45
N ARG A 140 -6.57 -20.20 1.58
CA ARG A 140 -6.50 -20.80 2.91
C ARG A 140 -7.82 -20.58 3.64
N GLY A 141 -8.47 -21.66 4.05
CA GLY A 141 -9.63 -21.59 4.95
C GLY A 141 -9.19 -21.09 6.32
N VAL A 142 -9.94 -20.14 6.87
CA VAL A 142 -9.80 -19.67 8.25
C VAL A 142 -11.10 -19.91 8.99
N ASP A 143 -11.06 -20.72 10.05
CA ASP A 143 -12.21 -20.95 10.91
C ASP A 143 -12.36 -19.77 11.87
N VAL A 144 -13.39 -18.93 11.66
CA VAL A 144 -13.67 -17.77 12.52
C VAL A 144 -14.85 -18.09 13.43
N GLN A 145 -14.60 -18.26 14.72
CA GLN A 145 -15.66 -18.26 15.73
C GLN A 145 -16.04 -16.82 16.08
N VAL A 146 -17.17 -16.33 15.57
CA VAL A 146 -17.67 -14.98 15.88
C VAL A 146 -18.60 -15.06 17.10
N GLY A 147 -18.11 -14.62 18.26
CA GLY A 147 -18.91 -14.48 19.48
C GLY A 147 -19.81 -13.23 19.43
N ILE A 148 -20.98 -13.31 18.80
CA ILE A 148 -22.01 -12.27 18.89
C ILE A 148 -23.06 -12.69 19.93
N PRO A 149 -23.30 -11.91 21.01
CA PRO A 149 -24.38 -12.20 21.95
C PRO A 149 -25.75 -12.06 21.28
N ARG A 150 -26.48 -13.18 21.15
CA ARG A 150 -27.79 -13.27 20.49
C ARG A 150 -28.90 -12.68 21.38
N LYS A 151 -29.59 -11.64 20.93
CA LYS A 151 -30.98 -11.36 21.34
C LYS A 151 -31.92 -12.09 20.37
N GLN A 152 -32.62 -13.11 20.86
CA GLN A 152 -33.53 -13.95 20.08
C GLN A 152 -34.82 -13.18 19.73
N ASN A 153 -35.14 -13.06 18.42
CA ASN A 153 -36.50 -13.15 17.85
C ASN A 153 -36.59 -12.62 16.40
N LYS A 154 -35.81 -13.19 15.47
CA LYS A 154 -36.16 -13.28 14.03
C LYS A 154 -35.52 -14.55 13.45
N PRO A 155 -36.19 -15.28 12.55
CA PRO A 155 -35.56 -16.38 11.81
C PRO A 155 -34.43 -15.80 10.96
N PHE A 156 -33.20 -16.20 11.29
CA PHE A 156 -32.00 -15.87 10.55
C PHE A 156 -32.04 -16.73 9.28
N CYS A 157 -32.31 -16.12 8.12
CA CYS A 157 -31.93 -16.73 6.85
C CYS A 157 -30.39 -16.72 6.83
N SER A 158 -29.78 -17.88 7.06
CA SER A 158 -28.33 -18.02 7.13
C SER A 158 -27.70 -17.97 5.73
N GLU A 159 -27.83 -16.83 5.06
CA GLU A 159 -27.09 -16.45 3.85
C GLU A 159 -26.31 -15.17 4.13
N THR A 160 -25.58 -15.17 5.24
CA THR A 160 -24.44 -14.27 5.42
C THR A 160 -23.19 -15.12 5.58
N LEU A 161 -23.00 -16.05 4.63
CA LEU A 161 -21.67 -16.39 4.16
C LEU A 161 -21.14 -15.13 3.48
N LYS A 162 -20.03 -14.59 3.99
CA LYS A 162 -19.18 -13.71 3.20
C LYS A 162 -18.71 -14.54 2.01
N LEU A 163 -19.45 -14.45 0.91
CA LEU A 163 -19.09 -14.93 -0.40
C LEU A 163 -17.88 -14.13 -0.90
N LEU A 164 -16.68 -14.53 -0.47
CA LEU A 164 -15.54 -14.46 -1.38
C LEU A 164 -15.62 -15.77 -2.18
N ILE A 165 -16.21 -15.67 -3.38
CA ILE A 165 -16.48 -16.73 -4.37
C ILE A 165 -17.82 -17.48 -4.15
N PRO A 166 -18.74 -17.50 -5.15
CA PRO A 166 -19.92 -18.34 -5.12
C PRO A 166 -19.60 -19.83 -5.29
N ASP A 167 -20.29 -20.63 -4.49
CA ASP A 167 -20.41 -22.09 -4.53
C ASP A 167 -20.69 -22.58 -5.97
N VAL A 168 -19.67 -23.17 -6.61
CA VAL A 168 -19.89 -24.07 -7.74
C VAL A 168 -19.95 -25.47 -7.20
N ARG A 169 -21.17 -26.00 -7.15
CA ARG A 169 -21.51 -27.38 -6.82
C ARG A 169 -20.60 -28.35 -7.60
N ARG A 170 -20.13 -29.37 -6.88
CA ARG A 170 -19.70 -30.67 -7.43
C ARG A 170 -20.67 -31.11 -8.54
N SER A 171 -20.22 -31.07 -9.80
CA SER A 171 -20.71 -31.98 -10.82
C SER A 171 -19.76 -33.17 -10.85
N SER A 172 -20.32 -34.34 -10.60
CA SER A 172 -19.71 -35.65 -10.73
C SER A 172 -18.90 -35.77 -12.01
N ILE A 173 -17.64 -36.19 -11.90
CA ILE A 173 -16.90 -36.78 -13.01
C ILE A 173 -17.36 -38.23 -13.03
N GLU A 174 -18.30 -38.54 -13.92
CA GLU A 174 -18.49 -39.90 -14.41
C GLU A 174 -17.27 -40.21 -15.30
N THR A 175 -16.43 -41.12 -14.81
CA THR A 175 -15.46 -41.82 -15.64
C THR A 175 -16.24 -42.72 -16.59
N SER A 176 -16.28 -42.35 -17.88
CA SER A 176 -16.61 -43.28 -18.94
C SER A 176 -15.40 -44.18 -19.15
N GLU A 177 -15.45 -45.36 -18.55
CA GLU A 177 -14.68 -46.51 -19.01
C GLU A 177 -15.27 -46.92 -20.36
N GLY A 178 -14.52 -46.69 -21.43
CA GLY A 178 -14.81 -47.24 -22.75
C GLY A 178 -14.44 -48.71 -22.76
N GLU A 179 -15.45 -49.54 -22.53
CA GLU A 179 -15.42 -50.99 -22.76
C GLU A 179 -15.70 -51.21 -24.26
N GLU A 180 -14.63 -51.39 -25.05
CA GLU A 180 -14.75 -51.87 -26.44
C GLU A 180 -14.86 -53.40 -26.41
N ASP A 181 -16.11 -53.88 -26.34
CA ASP A 181 -16.47 -55.23 -26.76
C ASP A 181 -16.48 -55.27 -28.30
N VAL A 182 -15.47 -55.89 -28.89
CA VAL A 182 -15.48 -56.29 -30.30
C VAL A 182 -15.81 -57.78 -30.36
N ASP A 183 -17.10 -58.08 -30.27
CA ASP A 183 -17.67 -59.32 -30.80
C ASP A 183 -17.88 -59.13 -32.30
N ASN A 184 -17.15 -59.89 -33.10
CA ASN A 184 -17.40 -60.02 -34.53
C ASN A 184 -17.40 -61.50 -34.91
N ASP A 185 -18.48 -62.17 -34.54
CA ASP A 185 -18.98 -63.34 -35.23
C ASP A 185 -19.87 -62.86 -36.38
N THR A 186 -19.50 -63.16 -37.62
CA THR A 186 -20.44 -63.50 -38.70
C THR A 186 -19.70 -64.08 -39.90
N ASP A 187 -19.98 -65.37 -40.10
CA ASP A 187 -20.28 -66.04 -41.36
C ASP A 187 -19.15 -66.34 -42.36
N LEU A 188 -18.67 -67.58 -42.23
CA LEU A 188 -18.42 -68.49 -43.34
C LEU A 188 -19.70 -68.63 -44.20
N ASP A 189 -19.62 -68.28 -45.48
CA ASP A 189 -20.24 -69.06 -46.56
C ASP A 189 -19.77 -68.56 -47.96
N TYR A 190 -19.26 -69.52 -48.73
CA TYR A 190 -18.83 -69.53 -50.16
C TYR A 190 -17.53 -68.84 -50.59
#